data_AF-A0A5N5HCI3-F1
#
_entry.id   AF-A0A5N5HCI3-F1
#
_cell.length_a   1.000
_cell.length_b   1.000
_cell.length_c   1.000
_cell.angle_alpha   90.00
_cell.angle_beta   90.00
_cell.angle_gamma   90.00
#
_symmetry.space_group_name_H-M   'P 1'
#
loop_
_entity.id
_entity.type
_entity.pdbx_description
1 polymer ?
#
loop_
_entity_poly.entity_id
_entity_poly.type
_entity_poly.pdbx_seq_one_letter_code
_entity_poly.pdbx_strand_id
1 'polypeptide(L)'
;MEDERRWEDLKMDCLVKVFEKVGVESLLLDVPFVCKSWNKATLNPSCWKNLVFPEFEPEPFEFDPYPFYDRFLTEYRVGEDRFSVTDFIKLVVNRSRGSAVSVKLPGCCTAETFEHVANVCPDLVILGLPRFLLYGSINVELIGKFKCLAILSLGCCHELEKILAVVSVHCKFLLHLILSNAHVGKDEATAIVNLVPNITLLTLHRANIDRDSLVVLLQG
;
A
#
# COMPACT_ATOMS: atom_id res chain seq x y z
N MET A 1 9.22 23.75 -41.06
CA MET A 1 9.28 23.67 -39.58
C MET A 1 8.11 22.79 -39.19
N GLU A 2 8.39 21.53 -38.87
CA GLU A 2 7.39 20.70 -38.20
C GLU A 2 7.16 21.33 -36.82
N ASP A 3 5.91 21.63 -36.48
CA ASP A 3 5.54 22.01 -35.12
C ASP A 3 6.03 20.91 -34.18
N GLU A 4 7.12 21.16 -33.45
CA GLU A 4 7.59 20.28 -32.40
C GLU A 4 6.49 20.23 -31.34
N ARG A 5 5.63 19.21 -31.42
CA ARG A 5 4.56 18.99 -30.44
C ARG A 5 5.20 18.94 -29.06
N ARG A 6 4.88 19.93 -28.22
CA ARG A 6 5.43 20.02 -26.88
C ARG A 6 4.65 19.06 -26.00
N TRP A 7 5.34 18.36 -25.11
CA TRP A 7 4.72 17.45 -24.15
C TRP A 7 3.71 18.14 -23.22
N GLU A 8 3.76 19.46 -23.09
CA GLU A 8 2.79 20.27 -22.36
C GLU A 8 1.43 20.39 -23.06
N ASP A 9 1.38 20.21 -24.39
CA ASP A 9 0.16 20.28 -25.21
C ASP A 9 -0.58 18.94 -25.30
N LEU A 10 -0.06 17.90 -24.63
CA LEU A 10 -0.72 16.60 -24.57
C LEU A 10 -2.09 16.75 -23.88
N LYS A 11 -3.11 16.09 -24.43
CA LYS A 11 -4.46 16.09 -23.86
C LYS A 11 -4.42 15.61 -22.41
N MET A 12 -5.22 16.25 -21.56
CA MET A 12 -5.33 15.96 -20.13
C MET A 12 -5.55 14.47 -19.85
N ASP A 13 -6.45 13.82 -20.59
CA ASP A 13 -6.75 12.40 -20.40
C ASP A 13 -5.54 11.50 -20.68
N CYS A 14 -4.71 11.87 -21.67
CA CYS A 14 -3.48 11.15 -21.97
C CYS A 14 -2.44 11.34 -20.86
N LEU A 15 -2.28 12.56 -20.34
CA LEU A 15 -1.38 12.83 -19.20
C LEU A 15 -1.79 12.02 -17.98
N VAL A 16 -3.08 12.02 -17.63
CA VAL A 16 -3.62 11.24 -16.50
C VAL A 16 -3.33 9.74 -16.67
N LYS A 17 -3.46 9.19 -17.89
CA LYS A 17 -3.13 7.79 -18.17
C LYS A 17 -1.66 7.44 -18.03
N VAL A 18 -0.76 8.39 -18.30
CA VAL A 18 0.67 8.22 -18.03
C VAL A 18 0.92 8.30 -16.53
N PHE A 19 0.34 9.30 -15.86
CA PHE A 19 0.57 9.58 -14.44
C PHE A 19 -0.05 8.53 -13.50
N GLU A 20 -1.07 7.81 -13.94
CA GLU A 20 -1.58 6.59 -13.29
C GLU A 20 -0.47 5.53 -13.02
N LYS A 21 0.69 5.60 -13.72
CA LYS A 21 1.75 4.58 -13.70
C LYS A 21 3.06 5.02 -13.06
N VAL A 22 3.23 6.30 -12.71
CA VAL A 22 4.55 6.83 -12.26
C VAL A 22 4.80 6.65 -10.77
N GLY A 23 3.76 6.39 -9.97
CA GLY A 23 3.88 6.19 -8.52
C GLY A 23 3.85 7.48 -7.70
N VAL A 24 3.72 7.33 -6.38
CA VAL A 24 3.49 8.43 -5.43
C VAL A 24 4.64 9.43 -5.42
N GLU A 25 5.88 8.95 -5.44
CA GLU A 25 7.07 9.80 -5.42
C GLU A 25 7.12 10.75 -6.61
N SER A 26 7.00 10.23 -7.84
CA SER A 26 7.04 11.07 -9.03
C SER A 26 5.82 11.98 -9.16
N LEU A 27 4.64 11.56 -8.70
CA LEU A 27 3.45 12.43 -8.64
C LEU A 27 3.62 13.62 -7.68
N LEU A 28 4.54 13.52 -6.73
CA LEU A 28 4.85 14.57 -5.76
C LEU A 28 6.05 15.42 -6.20
N LEU A 29 7.16 14.77 -6.55
CA LEU A 29 8.47 15.41 -6.62
C LEU A 29 8.98 15.65 -8.04
N ASP A 30 8.40 15.01 -9.05
CA ASP A 30 8.86 15.12 -10.45
C ASP A 30 7.81 15.82 -11.32
N VAL A 31 6.66 15.17 -11.50
CA VAL A 31 5.63 15.57 -12.48
C VAL A 31 5.09 16.98 -12.25
N PRO A 32 4.77 17.42 -11.01
CA PRO A 32 4.23 18.75 -10.78
C PRO A 32 5.19 19.90 -11.10
N PHE A 33 6.50 19.61 -11.21
CA PHE A 33 7.56 20.60 -11.43
C PHE A 33 8.00 20.71 -12.88
N VAL A 34 7.48 19.87 -13.79
CA VAL A 34 7.78 19.94 -15.23
C VAL A 34 7.14 21.18 -15.87
N CYS A 35 5.82 21.33 -15.74
CA CYS A 35 5.09 22.51 -16.22
C CYS A 35 3.70 22.64 -15.56
N LYS A 36 3.03 23.78 -15.77
CA LYS A 36 1.70 24.05 -15.19
C LYS A 36 0.62 23.05 -15.63
N SER A 37 0.67 22.60 -16.89
CA SER A 37 -0.28 21.62 -17.45
C SER A 37 -0.15 20.28 -16.71
N TRP A 38 1.08 19.81 -16.51
CA TRP A 38 1.37 18.57 -15.80
C TRP A 38 1.01 18.65 -14.32
N ASN A 39 1.32 19.77 -13.66
CA ASN A 39 0.87 20.05 -12.30
C ASN A 39 -0.66 19.97 -12.16
N LYS A 40 -1.40 20.58 -13.09
CA LYS A 40 -2.87 20.50 -13.09
C LYS A 40 -3.38 19.07 -13.28
N ALA A 41 -2.70 18.28 -14.09
CA ALA A 41 -3.05 16.88 -14.33
C ALA A 41 -2.83 15.98 -13.10
N THR A 42 -1.81 16.24 -12.26
CA THR A 42 -1.64 15.47 -11.01
C THR A 42 -2.75 15.71 -9.99
N LEU A 43 -3.54 16.79 -10.12
CA LEU A 43 -4.71 17.02 -9.27
C LEU A 43 -5.91 16.13 -9.61
N ASN A 44 -5.86 15.37 -10.71
CA ASN A 44 -6.90 14.42 -11.07
C ASN A 44 -6.83 13.19 -10.14
N PRO A 45 -7.94 12.80 -9.47
CA PRO A 45 -7.96 11.63 -8.58
C PRO A 45 -7.52 10.31 -9.23
N SER A 46 -7.72 10.17 -10.54
CA SER A 46 -7.33 8.97 -11.27
C SER A 46 -5.83 8.71 -11.23
N CYS A 47 -5.00 9.74 -11.11
CA CYS A 47 -3.55 9.61 -10.93
C CYS A 47 -3.19 8.89 -9.61
N TRP A 48 -4.08 8.94 -8.61
CA TRP A 48 -3.85 8.46 -7.24
C TRP A 48 -4.56 7.13 -6.96
N LYS A 49 -4.75 6.30 -8.00
CA LYS A 49 -5.34 4.96 -7.86
C LYS A 49 -4.40 3.95 -7.19
N ASN A 50 -3.10 4.10 -7.41
CA ASN A 50 -2.08 3.19 -6.90
C ASN A 50 -1.17 3.92 -5.92
N LEU A 51 -1.39 3.71 -4.63
CA LEU A 51 -0.71 4.37 -3.53
C LEU A 51 0.27 3.40 -2.87
N VAL A 52 1.45 3.26 -3.48
CA VAL A 52 2.58 2.57 -2.83
C VAL A 52 3.43 3.63 -2.17
N PHE A 53 3.43 3.65 -0.85
CA PHE A 53 4.18 4.63 -0.08
C PHE A 53 5.67 4.27 -0.04
N PRO A 54 6.57 5.25 -0.14
CA PRO A 54 7.98 5.04 0.12
C PRO A 54 8.20 4.74 1.60
N GLU A 55 9.24 3.99 1.92
CA GLU A 55 9.66 3.80 3.30
C GLU A 55 10.36 5.08 3.81
N PHE A 56 10.08 5.44 5.06
CA PHE A 56 10.65 6.63 5.72
C PHE A 56 11.77 6.27 6.70
N GLU A 57 11.87 5.00 7.09
CA GLU A 57 12.89 4.49 8.00
C GLU A 57 13.70 3.41 7.26
N PRO A 58 15.01 3.30 7.53
CA PRO A 58 15.84 2.31 6.87
C PRO A 58 15.57 0.96 7.54
N GLU A 59 15.67 -0.14 6.77
CA GLU A 59 16.02 -1.38 7.44
C GLU A 59 17.41 -1.16 8.08
N PRO A 60 17.67 -1.65 9.31
CA PRO A 60 18.86 -1.31 10.13
C PRO A 60 20.25 -1.60 9.51
N PHE A 61 20.33 -1.95 8.23
CA PHE A 61 21.55 -2.30 7.49
C PHE A 61 21.67 -1.60 6.12
N GLU A 62 20.76 -0.70 5.74
CA GLU A 62 20.86 0.06 4.49
C GLU A 62 21.42 1.46 4.75
N PHE A 63 22.65 1.71 4.26
CA PHE A 63 23.38 2.99 4.37
C PHE A 63 23.02 3.98 3.25
N ASP A 64 21.88 3.82 2.59
CA ASP A 64 21.48 4.72 1.50
C ASP A 64 20.78 5.96 2.08
N PRO A 65 21.22 7.19 1.73
CA PRO A 65 20.59 8.41 2.22
C PRO A 65 19.15 8.50 1.72
N TYR A 66 18.21 8.66 2.65
CA TYR A 66 16.75 8.73 2.46
C TYR A 66 16.32 9.61 1.27
N PRO A 67 16.18 9.05 0.06
CA PRO A 67 16.09 9.89 -1.12
C PRO A 67 14.74 10.62 -1.18
N PHE A 68 13.68 10.01 -0.63
CA PHE A 68 12.34 10.60 -0.64
C PHE A 68 12.13 11.66 0.44
N TYR A 69 12.42 11.33 1.71
CA TYR A 69 12.11 12.21 2.85
C TYR A 69 12.88 13.55 2.75
N ASP A 70 14.21 13.49 2.60
CA ASP A 70 15.05 14.68 2.53
C ASP A 70 14.71 15.55 1.32
N ARG A 71 14.44 14.91 0.18
CA ARG A 71 14.02 15.60 -1.04
C ARG A 71 12.65 16.24 -0.88
N PHE A 72 11.69 15.54 -0.26
CA PHE A 72 10.36 16.08 -0.02
C PHE A 72 10.41 17.33 0.86
N LEU A 73 11.16 17.28 1.97
CA LEU A 73 11.34 18.44 2.84
C LEU A 73 11.99 19.62 2.11
N THR A 74 13.01 19.34 1.30
CA THR A 74 13.73 20.35 0.52
C THR A 74 12.83 21.01 -0.55
N GLU A 75 12.14 20.22 -1.37
CA GLU A 75 11.28 20.71 -2.46
C GLU A 75 10.09 21.51 -1.94
N TYR A 76 9.46 21.06 -0.85
CA TYR A 76 8.31 21.73 -0.26
C TYR A 76 8.67 22.74 0.83
N ARG A 77 9.95 22.91 1.16
CA ARG A 77 10.46 23.81 2.20
C ARG A 77 9.77 23.57 3.56
N VAL A 78 9.56 22.30 3.88
CA VAL A 78 8.99 21.85 5.16
C VAL A 78 10.14 21.62 6.13
N GLY A 79 10.01 22.14 7.35
CA GLY A 79 11.00 21.87 8.41
C GLY A 79 10.78 20.47 8.96
N GLU A 80 11.86 19.77 9.34
CA GLU A 80 11.78 18.42 9.93
C GLU A 80 10.83 18.37 11.14
N ASP A 81 10.84 19.43 11.96
CA ASP A 81 9.98 19.60 13.13
C ASP A 81 8.49 19.74 12.81
N ARG A 82 8.15 20.09 11.56
CA ARG A 82 6.78 20.30 11.09
C ARG A 82 6.26 19.16 10.24
N PHE A 83 7.11 18.19 9.89
CA PHE A 83 6.69 17.05 9.08
C PHE A 83 6.11 15.94 9.96
N SER A 84 5.00 15.39 9.50
CA SER A 84 4.31 14.28 10.14
C SER A 84 4.00 13.25 9.07
N VAL A 85 4.50 12.01 9.27
CA VAL A 85 4.22 10.87 8.39
C VAL A 85 2.71 10.64 8.29
N THR A 86 2.00 10.73 9.43
CA THR A 86 0.54 10.60 9.48
C THR A 86 -0.15 11.60 8.56
N ASP A 87 0.24 12.87 8.63
CA ASP A 87 -0.36 13.93 7.82
C ASP A 87 0.02 13.78 6.34
N PHE A 88 1.24 13.32 6.06
CA PHE A 88 1.67 12.99 4.72
C PHE A 88 0.82 11.86 4.10
N ILE A 89 0.59 10.77 4.83
CA ILE A 89 -0.22 9.65 4.33
C ILE A 89 -1.66 10.12 4.10
N LYS A 90 -2.25 10.87 5.05
CA LYS A 90 -3.58 11.46 4.89
C LYS A 90 -3.66 12.38 3.66
N LEU A 91 -2.65 13.23 3.44
CA LEU A 91 -2.57 14.10 2.27
C LEU A 91 -2.62 13.31 0.97
N VAL A 92 -1.78 12.28 0.83
CA VAL A 92 -1.70 11.43 -0.37
C VAL A 92 -3.01 10.67 -0.60
N VAL A 93 -3.57 10.06 0.46
CA VAL A 93 -4.84 9.34 0.39
C VAL A 93 -5.98 10.26 -0.02
N ASN A 94 -6.05 11.47 0.52
CA ASN A 94 -7.10 12.44 0.19
C ASN A 94 -7.06 12.90 -1.28
N ARG A 95 -5.90 12.84 -1.95
CA ARG A 95 -5.83 13.14 -3.39
C ARG A 95 -6.56 12.12 -4.26
N SER A 96 -6.72 10.89 -3.78
CA SER A 96 -7.51 9.87 -4.48
C SER A 96 -9.02 10.13 -4.43
N ARG A 97 -9.51 10.98 -3.51
CA ARG A 97 -10.96 11.20 -3.30
C ARG A 97 -11.77 9.90 -3.20
N GLY A 98 -11.17 8.87 -2.59
CA GLY A 98 -11.77 7.54 -2.42
C GLY A 98 -11.69 6.63 -3.65
N SER A 99 -11.07 7.06 -4.76
CA SER A 99 -10.88 6.23 -5.95
C SER A 99 -9.61 5.36 -5.91
N ALA A 100 -8.94 5.26 -4.75
CA ALA A 100 -7.77 4.40 -4.62
C ALA A 100 -8.18 2.93 -4.81
N VAL A 101 -7.39 2.19 -5.59
CA VAL A 101 -7.58 0.77 -5.88
C VAL A 101 -6.53 -0.07 -5.15
N SER A 102 -5.31 0.47 -5.03
CA SER A 102 -4.19 -0.18 -4.37
C SER A 102 -3.58 0.74 -3.34
N VAL A 103 -3.41 0.26 -2.11
CA VAL A 103 -2.68 0.96 -1.04
C VAL A 103 -1.70 0.00 -0.38
N LYS A 104 -0.41 0.36 -0.37
CA LYS A 104 0.63 -0.31 0.42
C LYS A 104 1.21 0.71 1.39
N LEU A 105 0.94 0.54 2.68
CA LEU A 105 1.31 1.47 3.74
C LEU A 105 2.80 1.30 4.12
N PRO A 106 3.48 2.40 4.51
CA PRO A 106 4.89 2.36 4.90
C PRO A 106 5.06 1.86 6.34
N GLY A 107 6.25 1.39 6.69
CA GLY A 107 6.61 0.85 8.00
C GLY A 107 6.13 1.68 9.20
N CYS A 108 6.27 3.00 9.11
CA CYS A 108 5.91 3.97 10.14
C CYS A 108 4.41 4.32 10.21
N CYS A 109 3.54 3.56 9.53
CA CYS A 109 2.09 3.79 9.59
C CYS A 109 1.52 3.56 10.99
N THR A 110 0.62 4.46 11.42
CA THR A 110 -0.09 4.37 12.70
C THR A 110 -1.49 3.76 12.55
N ALA A 111 -2.08 3.31 13.66
CA ALA A 111 -3.45 2.80 13.69
C ALA A 111 -4.49 3.85 13.24
N GLU A 112 -4.30 5.11 13.66
CA GLU A 112 -5.13 6.25 13.24
C GLU A 112 -5.09 6.44 11.72
N THR A 113 -3.89 6.36 11.13
CA THR A 113 -3.72 6.49 9.68
C THR A 113 -4.42 5.35 8.94
N PHE A 114 -4.29 4.12 9.44
CA PHE A 114 -4.99 2.97 8.86
C PHE A 114 -6.51 3.12 8.93
N GLU A 115 -7.04 3.62 10.05
CA GLU A 115 -8.47 3.92 10.18
C GLU A 115 -8.93 4.97 9.16
N HIS A 116 -8.15 6.04 8.95
CA HIS A 116 -8.42 7.03 7.92
C HIS A 116 -8.49 6.40 6.52
N VAL A 117 -7.52 5.55 6.17
CA VAL A 117 -7.51 4.84 4.88
C VAL A 117 -8.74 3.96 4.71
N ALA A 118 -9.09 3.19 5.74
CA ALA A 118 -10.26 2.32 5.71
C ALA A 118 -11.59 3.09 5.54
N ASN A 119 -11.64 4.35 5.99
CA ASN A 119 -12.81 5.21 5.84
C ASN A 119 -12.87 5.93 4.49
N VAL A 120 -11.72 6.36 3.95
CA VAL A 120 -11.67 7.10 2.68
C VAL A 120 -11.73 6.18 1.47
N CYS A 121 -11.15 4.99 1.54
CA CYS A 121 -10.98 4.07 0.41
C CYS A 121 -11.60 2.69 0.70
N PRO A 122 -12.94 2.55 0.76
CA PRO A 122 -13.58 1.27 1.05
C PRO A 122 -13.46 0.25 -0.11
N ASP A 123 -13.27 0.71 -1.35
CA ASP A 123 -13.25 -0.13 -2.55
C ASP A 123 -11.84 -0.64 -2.93
N LEU A 124 -10.93 -0.71 -1.96
CA LEU A 124 -9.58 -1.24 -2.20
C LEU A 124 -9.61 -2.69 -2.69
N VAL A 125 -8.80 -2.94 -3.71
CA VAL A 125 -8.56 -4.26 -4.29
C VAL A 125 -7.23 -4.83 -3.79
N ILE A 126 -6.25 -3.97 -3.54
CA ILE A 126 -4.93 -4.36 -3.04
C ILE A 126 -4.64 -3.59 -1.75
N LEU A 127 -4.35 -4.32 -0.68
CA LEU A 127 -3.97 -3.76 0.62
C LEU A 127 -2.65 -4.36 1.09
N GLY A 128 -1.68 -3.52 1.42
CA GLY A 128 -0.43 -3.89 2.06
C GLY A 128 -0.31 -3.28 3.45
N LEU A 129 -0.24 -4.13 4.47
CA LEU A 129 -0.06 -3.73 5.88
C LEU A 129 1.37 -4.03 6.34
N PRO A 130 2.10 -3.03 6.85
CA PRO A 130 3.49 -3.19 7.29
C PRO A 130 3.56 -3.91 8.64
N ARG A 131 4.75 -4.47 8.93
CA ARG A 131 5.04 -5.20 10.18
C ARG A 131 4.67 -4.39 11.42
N PHE A 132 5.20 -3.18 11.58
CA PHE A 132 5.05 -2.41 12.82
C PHE A 132 3.61 -2.03 13.12
N LEU A 133 2.79 -1.80 12.09
CA LEU A 133 1.36 -1.59 12.25
C LEU A 133 0.67 -2.83 12.85
N LEU A 134 1.04 -4.03 12.39
CA LEU A 134 0.47 -5.31 12.85
C LEU A 134 0.98 -5.75 14.23
N TYR A 135 2.12 -5.22 14.70
CA TYR A 135 2.56 -5.37 16.09
C TYR A 135 1.80 -4.46 17.06
N GLY A 136 1.26 -3.34 16.56
CA GLY A 136 0.44 -2.43 17.34
C GLY A 136 -0.98 -2.94 17.56
N SER A 137 -1.73 -2.25 18.41
CA SER A 137 -3.15 -2.52 18.65
C SER A 137 -4.02 -1.87 17.58
N ILE A 138 -4.01 -2.40 16.35
CA ILE A 138 -4.96 -1.96 15.32
C ILE A 138 -6.31 -2.63 15.48
N ASN A 139 -7.35 -1.93 15.03
CA ASN A 139 -8.67 -2.53 14.89
C ASN A 139 -8.73 -3.37 13.61
N VAL A 140 -8.52 -4.68 13.73
CA VAL A 140 -8.56 -5.63 12.60
C VAL A 140 -9.92 -5.69 11.90
N GLU A 141 -11.02 -5.31 12.58
CA GLU A 141 -12.37 -5.26 11.99
C GLU A 141 -12.46 -4.26 10.84
N LEU A 142 -11.57 -3.26 10.81
CA LEU A 142 -11.48 -2.30 9.71
C LEU A 142 -11.14 -2.97 8.38
N ILE A 143 -10.42 -4.11 8.40
CA ILE A 143 -10.12 -4.88 7.18
C ILE A 143 -11.42 -5.38 6.54
N GLY A 144 -12.46 -5.65 7.34
CA GLY A 144 -13.77 -6.06 6.86
C GLY A 144 -14.52 -5.01 6.02
N LYS A 145 -14.03 -3.76 5.99
CA LYS A 145 -14.60 -2.71 5.12
C LYS A 145 -14.24 -2.92 3.64
N PHE A 146 -13.13 -3.60 3.34
CA PHE A 146 -12.61 -3.77 1.98
C PHE A 146 -13.28 -4.94 1.25
N LYS A 147 -14.55 -4.76 0.88
CA LYS A 147 -15.36 -5.83 0.28
C LYS A 147 -14.82 -6.34 -1.06
N CYS A 148 -14.08 -5.50 -1.78
CA CYS A 148 -13.48 -5.80 -3.08
C CYS A 148 -12.03 -6.30 -2.99
N LEU A 149 -11.52 -6.57 -1.78
CA LEU A 149 -10.12 -6.93 -1.57
C LEU A 149 -9.79 -8.26 -2.25
N ALA A 150 -8.86 -8.22 -3.19
CA ALA A 150 -8.37 -9.37 -3.93
C ALA A 150 -6.95 -9.78 -3.54
N ILE A 151 -6.12 -8.81 -3.15
CA ILE A 151 -4.73 -9.04 -2.74
C ILE A 151 -4.50 -8.45 -1.37
N LEU A 152 -4.13 -9.30 -0.42
CA LEU A 152 -3.73 -8.89 0.93
C LEU A 152 -2.27 -9.22 1.16
N SER A 153 -1.46 -8.19 1.43
CA SER A 153 -0.07 -8.32 1.83
C SER A 153 0.08 -7.97 3.30
N LEU A 154 0.61 -8.91 4.09
CA LEU A 154 0.87 -8.73 5.52
C LEU A 154 2.38 -8.83 5.77
N GLY A 155 2.92 -7.86 6.52
CA GLY A 155 4.20 -8.03 7.20
C GLY A 155 4.11 -9.10 8.29
N CYS A 156 5.22 -9.28 9.04
CA CYS A 156 5.24 -10.21 10.18
C CYS A 156 4.07 -9.89 11.14
N CYS A 157 3.21 -10.88 11.39
CA CYS A 157 1.94 -10.74 12.07
C CYS A 157 1.71 -11.90 13.04
N HIS A 158 1.48 -11.59 14.31
CA HIS A 158 1.17 -12.59 15.35
C HIS A 158 -0.32 -12.92 15.42
N GLU A 159 -1.19 -12.02 14.95
CA GLU A 159 -2.65 -12.19 14.95
C GLU A 159 -3.17 -12.67 13.57
N LEU A 160 -2.41 -13.48 12.84
CA LEU A 160 -2.75 -13.89 11.47
C LEU A 160 -4.14 -14.55 11.41
N GLU A 161 -4.42 -15.50 12.30
CA GLU A 161 -5.72 -16.19 12.36
C GLU A 161 -6.88 -15.21 12.54
N LYS A 162 -6.74 -14.22 13.42
CA LYS A 162 -7.75 -13.20 13.69
C LYS A 162 -8.00 -12.30 12.47
N ILE A 163 -6.94 -11.90 11.77
CA ILE A 163 -7.07 -11.14 10.51
C ILE A 163 -7.78 -11.98 9.46
N LEU A 164 -7.35 -13.24 9.27
CA LEU A 164 -7.95 -14.14 8.29
C LEU A 164 -9.42 -14.45 8.64
N ALA A 165 -9.80 -14.49 9.92
CA ALA A 165 -11.18 -14.66 10.33
C ALA A 165 -12.05 -13.48 9.84
N VAL A 166 -11.63 -12.24 10.06
CA VAL A 166 -12.34 -11.06 9.53
C VAL A 166 -12.39 -11.09 7.99
N VAL A 167 -11.26 -11.37 7.35
CA VAL A 167 -11.14 -11.45 5.89
C VAL A 167 -12.07 -12.53 5.32
N SER A 168 -12.13 -13.70 5.93
CA SER A 168 -12.99 -14.82 5.50
C SER A 168 -14.48 -14.44 5.49
N VAL A 169 -14.91 -13.61 6.45
CA VAL A 169 -16.30 -13.16 6.55
C VAL A 169 -16.60 -12.09 5.51
N HIS A 170 -15.71 -11.12 5.32
CA HIS A 170 -16.02 -9.88 4.61
C HIS A 170 -15.41 -9.77 3.20
N CYS A 171 -14.25 -10.37 2.93
CA CYS A 171 -13.48 -10.21 1.71
C CYS A 171 -13.63 -11.44 0.79
N LYS A 172 -14.78 -11.58 0.14
CA LYS A 172 -15.12 -12.76 -0.67
C LYS A 172 -14.32 -12.90 -1.97
N PHE A 173 -13.61 -11.86 -2.37
CA PHE A 173 -12.81 -11.83 -3.60
C PHE A 173 -11.32 -12.04 -3.35
N LEU A 174 -10.89 -12.42 -2.14
CA LEU A 174 -9.48 -12.64 -1.86
C LEU A 174 -8.94 -13.79 -2.72
N LEU A 175 -7.97 -13.46 -3.58
CA LEU A 175 -7.32 -14.40 -4.49
C LEU A 175 -5.84 -14.61 -4.16
N HIS A 176 -5.19 -13.62 -3.54
CA HIS A 176 -3.76 -13.63 -3.29
C HIS A 176 -3.44 -13.17 -1.87
N LEU A 177 -2.79 -14.05 -1.12
CA LEU A 177 -2.22 -13.74 0.20
C LEU A 177 -0.69 -13.67 0.08
N ILE A 178 -0.12 -12.55 0.53
CA ILE A 178 1.34 -12.35 0.59
C ILE A 178 1.73 -12.22 2.07
N LEU A 179 2.59 -13.12 2.54
CA LEU A 179 3.15 -13.08 3.89
C LEU A 179 4.64 -12.74 3.79
N SER A 180 5.03 -11.61 4.38
CA SER A 180 6.40 -11.10 4.34
C SER A 180 7.08 -11.17 5.70
N ASN A 181 8.25 -11.81 5.77
CA ASN A 181 9.01 -12.03 7.00
C ASN A 181 8.22 -12.73 8.11
N ALA A 182 7.27 -13.61 7.73
CA ALA A 182 6.43 -14.35 8.66
C ALA A 182 7.07 -15.70 9.03
N HIS A 183 6.73 -16.22 10.21
CA HIS A 183 6.88 -17.64 10.50
C HIS A 183 5.54 -18.32 10.26
N VAL A 184 5.52 -19.34 9.39
CA VAL A 184 4.34 -20.14 9.12
C VAL A 184 4.53 -21.49 9.79
N GLY A 185 4.04 -21.59 11.02
CA GLY A 185 3.93 -22.83 11.76
C GLY A 185 2.60 -23.51 11.47
N LYS A 186 2.36 -24.61 12.18
CA LYS A 186 1.22 -25.50 11.93
C LYS A 186 -0.12 -24.78 12.13
N ASP A 187 -0.20 -23.91 13.12
CA ASP A 187 -1.41 -23.16 13.45
C ASP A 187 -1.68 -22.11 12.37
N GLU A 188 -0.66 -21.38 11.92
CA GLU A 188 -0.79 -20.42 10.81
C GLU A 188 -1.20 -21.12 9.49
N ALA A 189 -0.57 -22.25 9.18
CA ALA A 189 -0.91 -23.03 7.98
C ALA A 189 -2.35 -23.55 8.03
N THR A 190 -2.79 -24.04 9.18
CA THR A 190 -4.16 -24.51 9.40
C THR A 190 -5.16 -23.35 9.29
N ALA A 191 -4.83 -22.17 9.84
CA ALA A 191 -5.66 -20.99 9.72
C ALA A 191 -5.80 -20.54 8.25
N ILE A 192 -4.72 -20.56 7.46
CA ILE A 192 -4.76 -20.23 6.03
C ILE A 192 -5.70 -21.18 5.29
N VAL A 193 -5.51 -22.49 5.45
CA VAL A 193 -6.34 -23.51 4.79
C VAL A 193 -7.82 -23.38 5.16
N ASN A 194 -8.13 -23.19 6.45
CA ASN A 194 -9.50 -23.19 6.93
C ASN A 194 -10.25 -21.88 6.65
N LEU A 195 -9.58 -20.73 6.78
CA LEU A 195 -10.24 -19.42 6.73
C LEU A 195 -10.23 -18.80 5.33
N VAL A 196 -9.21 -19.07 4.54
CA VAL A 196 -9.09 -18.53 3.17
C VAL A 196 -8.85 -19.64 2.13
N PRO A 197 -9.69 -20.69 2.08
CA PRO A 197 -9.48 -21.85 1.20
C PRO A 197 -9.55 -21.51 -0.30
N ASN A 198 -10.14 -20.37 -0.67
CA ASN A 198 -10.36 -19.99 -2.06
C ASN A 198 -9.23 -19.16 -2.68
N ILE A 199 -8.12 -18.93 -1.95
CA ILE A 199 -6.98 -18.22 -2.53
C ILE A 199 -6.35 -19.05 -3.65
N THR A 200 -5.97 -18.36 -4.73
CA THR A 200 -5.32 -18.96 -5.89
C THR A 200 -3.80 -18.86 -5.82
N LEU A 201 -3.29 -17.94 -5.01
CA LEU A 201 -1.87 -17.67 -4.87
C LEU A 201 -1.52 -17.37 -3.42
N LEU A 202 -0.53 -18.08 -2.90
CA LEU A 202 0.12 -17.79 -1.63
C LEU A 202 1.59 -17.45 -1.90
N THR A 203 2.02 -16.26 -1.50
CA THR A 203 3.41 -15.82 -1.63
C THR A 203 4.05 -15.69 -0.26
N LEU A 204 5.15 -16.40 -0.06
CA LEU A 204 5.95 -16.38 1.16
C LEU A 204 7.26 -15.64 0.88
N HIS A 205 7.32 -14.34 1.20
CA HIS A 205 8.49 -13.50 0.92
C HIS A 205 9.37 -13.38 2.18
N ARG A 206 10.61 -13.85 2.12
CA ARG A 206 11.53 -13.90 3.28
C ARG A 206 10.90 -14.56 4.52
N ALA A 207 9.96 -15.48 4.31
CA ALA A 207 9.24 -16.17 5.38
C ALA A 207 9.89 -17.53 5.67
N ASN A 208 9.72 -18.00 6.90
CA ASN A 208 10.17 -19.33 7.31
C ASN A 208 8.95 -20.24 7.48
N ILE A 209 8.98 -21.41 6.86
CA ILE A 209 7.91 -22.41 6.94
C ILE A 209 8.51 -23.74 7.37
N ASP A 210 7.90 -24.39 8.36
CA ASP A 210 8.31 -25.73 8.76
C ASP A 210 7.79 -26.77 7.73
N ARG A 211 8.40 -27.96 7.74
CA ARG A 211 8.05 -29.01 6.77
C ARG A 211 6.59 -29.45 6.89
N ASP A 212 6.09 -29.60 8.12
CA ASP A 212 4.76 -30.15 8.36
C ASP A 212 3.67 -29.14 7.96
N SER A 213 3.91 -27.85 8.18
CA SER A 213 3.07 -26.73 7.77
C SER A 213 3.02 -26.60 6.25
N LEU A 214 4.15 -26.81 5.56
CA LEU A 214 4.14 -26.87 4.10
C LEU A 214 3.24 -28.01 3.59
N VAL A 215 3.29 -29.18 4.24
CA VAL A 215 2.40 -30.30 3.88
C VAL A 215 0.93 -29.93 4.12
N VAL A 216 0.62 -29.28 5.24
CA VAL A 216 -0.76 -28.78 5.53
C VAL A 216 -1.23 -27.83 4.43
N LEU A 217 -0.42 -26.85 4.04
CA LEU A 217 -0.77 -25.89 2.98
C LEU A 217 -0.97 -26.54 1.61
N LEU A 218 -0.25 -27.62 1.30
CA LEU A 218 -0.37 -28.32 0.01
C LEU A 218 -1.57 -29.27 -0.05
N GLN A 219 -2.14 -29.64 1.10
CA GLN A 219 -3.26 -30.58 1.21
C GLN A 219 -4.62 -29.88 1.33
N GLY A 220 -4.63 -28.61 1.73
CA GLY A 220 -5.82 -27.77 1.85
C GLY A 220 -6.15 -27.02 0.58
#